data_AF-A0A5C7K8Z1-F1
#
_entry.id   AF-A0A5C7K8Z1-F1
#
_cell.length_a   1.000
_cell.length_b   1.000
_cell.length_c   1.000
_cell.angle_alpha   90.00
_cell.angle_beta   90.00
_cell.angle_gamma   90.00
#
_symmetry.space_group_name_H-M   'P 1'
#
loop_
_entity.id
_entity.type
_entity.pdbx_description
1 polymer ?
#
loop_
_entity_poly.entity_id
_entity_poly.type
_entity_poly.pdbx_seq_one_letter_code
_entity_poly.pdbx_strand_id
1 'polypeptide(L)'
;MNKYQRLVIIVAVIDVLVMLLFPPFNSRPLAKGMPDSFDGFYPILALLDGKPVNSALLSIQLMFVGANALAAWLVLQTKVHHDDVPSFRHAEGIGIFVAINLLLIILFPPFEPYQSLQKAAGSTFDSFYFIFGDRSKRPFYLPLLHMEVMWVVINALALWLLFNAIRRTDEATREKILALTETLPDDQLQKITAEIQHRIEEHHAHAKPAIGRGSDRRHGNSSIYRGDERRSGGDRRDRD
;
A
#
# COMPACT_ATOMS: atom_id res chain seq x y z
N MET A 1 12.37 -4.52 -3.26
CA MET A 1 11.10 -3.82 -3.51
C MET A 1 10.81 -3.89 -5.01
N ASN A 2 9.65 -4.43 -5.40
CA ASN A 2 9.27 -4.52 -6.82
C ASN A 2 9.08 -3.10 -7.42
N LYS A 3 9.27 -2.92 -8.73
CA LYS A 3 9.01 -1.64 -9.43
C LYS A 3 7.58 -1.13 -9.19
N TYR A 4 6.62 -2.05 -9.12
CA TYR A 4 5.22 -1.73 -8.81
C TYR A 4 4.99 -1.33 -7.35
N GLN A 5 5.72 -1.95 -6.41
CA GLN A 5 5.69 -1.56 -5.00
C GLN A 5 6.26 -0.15 -4.78
N ARG A 6 7.35 0.18 -5.49
CA ARG A 6 7.91 1.54 -5.50
C ARG A 6 6.90 2.57 -6.03
N LEU A 7 6.16 2.20 -7.09
CA LEU A 7 5.12 3.03 -7.69
C LEU A 7 4.02 3.36 -6.67
N VAL A 8 3.48 2.35 -5.98
CA VAL A 8 2.46 2.53 -4.94
C VAL A 8 2.95 3.48 -3.84
N ILE A 9 4.20 3.33 -3.39
CA ILE A 9 4.78 4.26 -2.42
C ILE A 9 4.84 5.69 -2.98
N ILE A 10 5.27 5.87 -4.23
CA ILE A 10 5.35 7.20 -4.84
C ILE A 10 3.97 7.86 -4.87
N VAL A 11 2.94 7.14 -5.29
CA VAL A 11 1.56 7.66 -5.31
C VAL A 11 1.10 8.01 -3.90
N ALA A 12 1.32 7.13 -2.91
CA ALA A 12 0.96 7.41 -1.52
C ALA A 12 1.69 8.64 -0.95
N VAL A 13 2.97 8.82 -1.27
CA VAL A 13 3.75 10.00 -0.85
C VAL A 13 3.20 11.27 -1.51
N ILE A 14 2.85 11.21 -2.80
CA ILE A 14 2.22 12.34 -3.50
C ILE A 14 0.89 12.69 -2.84
N ASP A 15 0.04 11.71 -2.54
CA ASP A 15 -1.23 11.92 -1.87
C ASP A 15 -1.05 12.62 -0.52
N VAL A 16 -0.11 12.13 0.31
CA VAL A 16 0.22 12.77 1.58
C VAL A 16 0.71 14.20 1.38
N LEU A 17 1.58 14.45 0.40
CA LEU A 17 2.06 15.80 0.10
C LEU A 17 0.91 16.73 -0.30
N VAL A 18 -0.03 16.26 -1.13
CA VAL A 18 -1.19 17.08 -1.52
C VAL A 18 -2.08 17.36 -0.29
N MET A 19 -2.31 16.37 0.58
CA MET A 19 -3.07 16.57 1.82
C MET A 19 -2.41 17.57 2.78
N LEU A 20 -1.07 17.62 2.81
CA LEU A 20 -0.34 18.57 3.63
C LEU A 20 -0.26 19.97 2.99
N LEU A 21 -0.22 20.06 1.66
CA LEU A 21 -0.24 21.32 0.92
C LEU A 21 -1.63 21.95 0.90
N PHE A 22 -2.68 21.13 0.89
CA PHE A 22 -4.07 21.54 0.90
C PHE A 22 -4.84 20.87 2.04
N PRO A 23 -4.51 21.17 3.31
CA PRO A 23 -5.18 20.52 4.43
C PRO A 23 -6.63 20.99 4.56
N PRO A 24 -7.50 20.19 5.20
CA PRO A 24 -8.85 20.62 5.51
C PRO A 24 -8.85 21.67 6.63
N PHE A 25 -9.64 22.73 6.48
CA PHE A 25 -9.81 23.76 7.49
C PHE A 25 -11.24 23.82 8.02
N ASN A 26 -11.35 24.28 9.26
CA ASN A 26 -12.61 24.61 9.89
C ASN A 26 -12.99 26.08 9.62
N SER A 27 -14.29 26.33 9.62
CA SER A 27 -14.90 27.64 9.55
C SER A 27 -14.64 28.39 10.85
N ARG A 28 -14.64 29.73 10.76
CA ARG A 28 -14.63 30.59 11.93
C ARG A 28 -16.07 31.03 12.20
N PRO A 29 -16.74 30.45 13.21
CA PRO A 29 -18.09 30.87 13.51
C PRO A 29 -18.10 32.34 13.95
N LEU A 30 -18.89 33.16 13.25
CA LEU A 30 -19.11 34.58 13.61
C LEU A 30 -19.95 34.71 14.89
N ALA A 31 -20.73 33.68 15.22
CA ALA A 31 -21.59 33.63 16.39
C ALA A 31 -20.94 32.83 17.53
N LYS A 32 -20.89 33.43 18.72
CA LYS A 32 -20.35 32.79 19.92
C LYS A 32 -21.20 31.56 20.31
N GLY A 33 -20.59 30.38 20.34
CA GLY A 33 -21.24 29.11 20.69
C GLY A 33 -21.67 28.23 19.52
N MET A 34 -21.41 28.64 18.27
CA MET A 34 -21.50 27.71 17.13
C MET A 34 -20.29 26.74 17.15
N PRO A 35 -20.50 25.45 16.91
CA PRO A 35 -19.41 24.49 16.80
C PRO A 35 -18.59 24.78 15.54
N ASP A 36 -17.28 24.52 15.61
CA ASP A 36 -16.39 24.55 14.46
C ASP A 36 -16.91 23.55 13.42
N SER A 37 -17.19 24.03 12.21
CA SER A 37 -17.61 23.19 11.09
C SER A 37 -16.51 23.14 10.03
N PHE A 38 -16.49 22.10 9.20
CA PHE A 38 -15.62 22.09 8.03
C PHE A 38 -15.98 23.22 7.07
N ASP A 39 -14.97 23.93 6.58
CA ASP A 39 -15.08 25.03 5.61
C ASP A 39 -14.63 24.58 4.21
N GLY A 40 -13.44 23.96 4.12
CA GLY A 40 -12.90 23.53 2.84
C GLY A 40 -11.43 23.14 2.90
N PHE A 41 -10.89 22.74 1.75
CA PHE A 41 -9.45 22.56 1.54
C PHE A 41 -8.86 23.85 1.00
N TYR A 42 -7.85 24.39 1.69
CA TYR A 42 -7.17 25.61 1.30
C TYR A 42 -5.67 25.34 1.23
N PRO A 43 -4.89 26.13 0.47
CA PRO A 43 -3.44 26.05 0.56
C PRO A 43 -2.97 26.21 2.01
N ILE A 44 -1.88 25.53 2.38
CA ILE A 44 -1.27 25.62 3.72
C ILE A 44 -0.97 27.06 4.17
N LEU A 45 -0.84 27.99 3.22
CA LEU A 45 -0.72 29.42 3.46
C LEU A 45 -1.90 30.01 4.28
N ALA A 46 -3.08 29.39 4.25
CA ALA A 46 -4.23 29.80 5.07
C ALA A 46 -3.97 29.64 6.59
N LEU A 47 -2.93 28.92 7.01
CA LEU A 47 -2.46 28.92 8.40
C LEU A 47 -1.94 30.31 8.81
N LEU A 48 -1.38 31.08 7.89
CA LEU A 48 -0.89 32.45 8.16
C LEU A 48 -2.05 33.38 8.51
N ASP A 49 -3.22 33.17 7.91
CA ASP A 49 -4.46 33.86 8.24
C ASP A 49 -5.09 33.34 9.55
N GLY A 50 -4.45 32.35 10.18
CA GLY A 50 -4.84 31.69 11.43
C GLY A 50 -6.03 30.74 11.29
N LYS A 51 -6.40 30.30 10.08
CA LYS A 51 -7.54 29.38 9.93
C LYS A 51 -7.23 28.06 10.67
N PRO A 52 -8.13 27.57 11.53
CA PRO A 52 -7.92 26.32 12.26
C PRO A 52 -7.97 25.13 11.31
N VAL A 53 -6.96 24.26 11.37
CA VAL A 53 -6.91 23.01 10.60
C VAL A 53 -7.88 21.99 11.23
N ASN A 54 -8.67 21.31 10.40
CA ASN A 54 -9.49 20.19 10.82
C ASN A 54 -8.61 18.93 10.98
N SER A 55 -8.00 18.80 12.16
CA SER A 55 -7.08 17.70 12.47
C SER A 55 -7.75 16.32 12.43
N ALA A 56 -9.03 16.24 12.79
CA ALA A 56 -9.81 15.01 12.72
C ALA A 56 -9.93 14.53 11.27
N LEU A 57 -10.38 15.39 10.36
CA LEU A 57 -10.52 15.04 8.95
C LEU A 57 -9.16 14.74 8.30
N LEU A 58 -8.13 15.55 8.60
CA LEU A 58 -6.78 15.32 8.10
C LEU A 58 -6.22 13.97 8.56
N SER A 59 -6.42 13.61 9.83
CA SER A 59 -5.91 12.34 10.36
C SER A 59 -6.59 11.13 9.70
N ILE A 60 -7.91 11.19 9.48
CA ILE A 60 -8.66 10.14 8.78
C ILE A 60 -8.15 10.00 7.33
N GLN A 61 -7.94 11.10 6.63
CA GLN A 61 -7.42 11.09 5.27
C GLN A 61 -6.02 10.46 5.19
N LEU A 62 -5.11 10.82 6.10
CA LEU A 62 -3.77 10.22 6.17
C LEU A 62 -3.83 8.72 6.49
N MET A 63 -4.70 8.31 7.43
CA MET A 63 -4.92 6.91 7.75
C MET A 63 -5.47 6.14 6.54
N PHE A 64 -6.38 6.75 5.77
CA PHE A 64 -6.95 6.16 4.56
C PHE A 64 -5.89 5.93 3.49
N VAL A 65 -5.03 6.93 3.22
CA VAL A 65 -3.90 6.77 2.28
C VAL A 65 -2.94 5.69 2.76
N GLY A 66 -2.60 5.69 4.05
CA GLY A 66 -1.74 4.66 4.65
C GLY A 66 -2.32 3.25 4.50
N ALA A 67 -3.61 3.07 4.80
CA ALA A 67 -4.30 1.80 4.65
C ALA A 67 -4.33 1.33 3.19
N ASN A 68 -4.65 2.22 2.26
CA ASN A 68 -4.65 1.92 0.82
C ASN A 68 -3.26 1.55 0.30
N ALA A 69 -2.23 2.28 0.72
CA ALA A 69 -0.85 1.99 0.35
C ALA A 69 -0.40 0.63 0.87
N LEU A 70 -0.72 0.29 2.13
CA LEU A 70 -0.41 -1.01 2.72
C LEU A 70 -1.17 -2.15 2.03
N ALA A 71 -2.45 -1.97 1.74
CA ALA A 71 -3.25 -2.96 1.04
C ALA A 71 -2.70 -3.22 -0.37
N ALA A 72 -2.45 -2.17 -1.15
CA ALA A 72 -1.88 -2.28 -2.48
C ALA A 72 -0.47 -2.92 -2.45
N TRP A 73 0.35 -2.55 -1.47
CA TRP A 73 1.66 -3.16 -1.26
C TRP A 73 1.58 -4.67 -0.99
N LEU A 74 0.64 -5.10 -0.15
CA LEU A 74 0.44 -6.50 0.23
C LEU A 74 -0.09 -7.32 -0.96
N VAL A 75 -1.00 -6.77 -1.75
CA VAL A 75 -1.47 -7.39 -3.01
C VAL A 75 -0.31 -7.62 -3.99
N LEU A 76 0.57 -6.63 -4.13
CA LEU A 76 1.75 -6.69 -5.00
C LEU A 76 2.88 -7.59 -4.48
N GLN A 77 2.81 -8.06 -3.23
CA GLN A 77 3.80 -8.97 -2.65
C GLN A 77 3.64 -10.41 -3.15
N THR A 78 2.51 -10.76 -3.78
CA THR A 78 2.30 -12.08 -4.35
C THR A 78 3.31 -12.34 -5.48
N LYS A 79 4.28 -13.22 -5.22
CA LYS A 79 5.27 -13.68 -6.19
C LYS A 79 4.57 -14.45 -7.30
N VAL A 80 4.19 -13.75 -8.37
CA VAL A 80 3.81 -14.40 -9.62
C VAL A 80 5.07 -15.05 -10.18
N HIS A 81 5.01 -16.37 -10.39
CA HIS A 81 6.09 -17.11 -11.03
C HIS A 81 6.44 -16.47 -12.37
N HIS A 82 7.73 -16.48 -12.72
CA HIS A 82 8.35 -15.67 -13.75
C HIS A 82 7.93 -15.99 -15.20
N ASP A 83 7.01 -16.94 -15.43
CA ASP A 83 6.84 -17.57 -16.74
C ASP A 83 5.52 -17.29 -17.46
N ASP A 84 4.57 -16.56 -16.86
CA ASP A 84 3.36 -16.15 -17.57
C ASP A 84 3.26 -14.62 -17.58
N VAL A 85 3.44 -14.03 -18.77
CA VAL A 85 3.19 -12.61 -19.01
C VAL A 85 1.67 -12.41 -18.99
N PRO A 86 1.06 -11.92 -17.90
CA PRO A 86 -0.38 -11.82 -17.83
C PRO A 86 -0.74 -10.47 -18.44
N SER A 87 -1.18 -10.47 -19.69
CA SER A 87 -1.64 -9.28 -20.40
C SER A 87 -2.85 -8.61 -19.74
N PHE A 88 -3.48 -9.25 -18.73
CA PHE A 88 -4.77 -8.86 -18.17
C PHE A 88 -4.85 -8.53 -16.66
N ARG A 89 -3.77 -8.65 -15.86
CA ARG A 89 -3.87 -8.51 -14.38
C ARG A 89 -3.83 -7.07 -13.82
N HIS A 90 -3.31 -6.10 -14.58
CA HIS A 90 -3.10 -4.74 -14.05
C HIS A 90 -4.40 -3.91 -14.06
N ALA A 91 -5.17 -4.00 -15.15
CA ALA A 91 -6.48 -3.34 -15.24
C ALA A 91 -7.46 -3.91 -14.21
N GLU A 92 -7.40 -5.24 -13.98
CA GLU A 92 -8.17 -5.90 -12.93
C GLU A 92 -7.76 -5.42 -11.53
N GLY A 93 -6.45 -5.28 -11.26
CA GLY A 93 -5.96 -4.73 -9.98
C GLY A 93 -6.41 -3.28 -9.74
N ILE A 94 -6.39 -2.43 -10.77
CA ILE A 94 -6.92 -1.06 -10.69
C ILE A 94 -8.44 -1.08 -10.47
N GLY A 95 -9.16 -1.97 -11.17
CA GLY A 95 -10.60 -2.15 -11.00
C GLY A 95 -10.98 -2.55 -9.58
N ILE A 96 -10.26 -3.53 -9.00
CA ILE A 96 -10.43 -3.96 -7.61
C ILE A 96 -10.10 -2.80 -6.65
N PHE A 97 -9.02 -2.05 -6.91
CA PHE A 97 -8.66 -0.89 -6.10
C PHE A 97 -9.78 0.16 -6.10
N VAL A 98 -10.33 0.51 -7.27
CA VAL A 98 -11.45 1.45 -7.39
C VAL A 98 -12.68 0.90 -6.67
N ALA A 99 -13.03 -0.37 -6.88
CA ALA A 99 -14.20 -0.99 -6.26
C ALA A 99 -14.12 -0.97 -4.73
N ILE A 100 -12.96 -1.28 -4.14
CA ILE A 100 -12.74 -1.23 -2.69
C ILE A 100 -12.88 0.21 -2.19
N ASN A 101 -12.27 1.18 -2.86
CA ASN A 101 -12.34 2.59 -2.44
C ASN A 101 -13.78 3.12 -2.52
N LEU A 102 -14.52 2.82 -3.58
CA LEU A 102 -15.93 3.20 -3.71
C LEU A 102 -16.79 2.50 -2.66
N LEU A 103 -16.53 1.22 -2.38
CA LEU A 103 -17.21 0.50 -1.31
C LEU A 103 -16.98 1.18 0.04
N LEU A 104 -15.76 1.61 0.35
CA LEU A 104 -15.44 2.33 1.58
C LEU A 104 -16.18 3.66 1.66
N ILE A 105 -16.23 4.43 0.57
CA ILE A 105 -16.99 5.69 0.50
C ILE A 105 -18.48 5.45 0.75
N ILE A 106 -19.05 4.38 0.17
CA ILE A 106 -20.47 4.01 0.38
C ILE A 106 -20.71 3.53 1.82
N LEU A 107 -19.74 2.82 2.40
CA LEU A 107 -19.86 2.25 3.73
C LEU A 107 -19.70 3.30 4.83
N PHE A 108 -18.87 4.30 4.57
CA PHE A 108 -18.56 5.41 5.46
C PHE A 108 -18.74 6.76 4.75
N PRO A 109 -19.98 7.13 4.34
CA PRO A 109 -20.18 8.39 3.64
C PRO A 109 -20.03 9.57 4.62
N PRO A 110 -19.66 10.75 4.11
CA PRO A 110 -19.64 11.96 4.92
C PRO A 110 -21.07 12.40 5.21
N PHE A 111 -21.41 12.57 6.48
CA PHE A 111 -22.76 12.96 6.91
C PHE A 111 -22.83 14.42 7.37
N GLU A 112 -24.01 15.01 7.19
CA GLU A 112 -24.39 16.28 7.79
C GLU A 112 -24.89 16.10 9.23
N PRO A 113 -24.84 17.15 10.07
CA PRO A 113 -25.44 17.14 11.41
C PRO A 113 -26.98 17.13 11.36
N TYR A 114 -27.63 16.81 12.47
CA TYR A 114 -29.10 16.88 12.56
C TYR A 114 -29.58 18.32 12.39
N GLN A 115 -30.49 18.54 11.43
CA GLN A 115 -31.13 19.85 11.22
C GLN A 115 -31.87 20.37 12.46
N SER A 116 -32.30 19.49 13.36
CA SER A 116 -32.91 19.87 14.65
C SER A 116 -31.91 20.54 15.61
N LEU A 117 -30.62 20.24 15.50
CA LEU A 117 -29.54 20.82 16.30
C LEU A 117 -28.96 22.10 15.67
N GLN A 118 -29.08 22.28 14.35
CA GLN A 118 -28.59 23.44 13.62
C GLN A 118 -29.71 24.12 12.85
N LYS A 119 -30.51 24.95 13.53
CA LYS A 119 -31.59 25.75 12.89
C LYS A 119 -31.09 26.93 12.04
N ALA A 120 -29.78 27.21 12.02
CA ALA A 120 -29.25 28.45 11.44
C ALA A 120 -27.89 28.31 10.71
N ALA A 121 -27.37 27.09 10.53
CA ALA A 121 -26.14 26.87 9.77
C ALA A 121 -26.50 26.21 8.42
N GLY A 122 -25.80 26.60 7.35
CA GLY A 122 -25.91 25.90 6.06
C GLY A 122 -25.46 24.44 6.15
N SER A 123 -25.52 23.70 5.03
CA SER A 123 -24.97 22.35 4.92
C SER A 123 -23.52 22.34 5.42
N THR A 124 -23.25 21.55 6.47
CA THR A 124 -21.92 21.41 7.08
C THR A 124 -21.59 19.93 7.26
N PHE A 125 -20.31 19.60 7.27
CA PHE A 125 -19.83 18.26 7.58
C PHE A 125 -19.77 18.02 9.09
N ASP A 126 -20.30 16.88 9.55
CA ASP A 126 -20.18 16.40 10.94
C ASP A 126 -19.04 15.37 11.05
N SER A 127 -19.21 14.21 10.40
CA SER A 127 -18.20 13.14 10.40
C SER A 127 -18.53 12.03 9.40
N PHE A 128 -17.66 11.03 9.31
CA PHE A 128 -17.94 9.77 8.64
C PHE A 128 -18.58 8.79 9.61
N TYR A 129 -19.74 8.26 9.23
CA TYR A 129 -20.43 7.24 10.00
C TYR A 129 -20.69 6.02 9.13
N PHE A 130 -20.85 4.87 9.78
CA PHE A 130 -21.26 3.67 9.08
C PHE A 130 -22.68 3.82 8.54
N ILE A 131 -22.89 3.51 7.25
CA ILE A 131 -24.18 3.73 6.57
C ILE A 131 -25.34 2.94 7.17
N PHE A 132 -25.10 1.78 7.79
CA PHE A 132 -26.13 1.00 8.49
C PHE A 132 -26.19 1.30 10.00
N GLY A 133 -25.53 2.36 10.45
CA GLY A 133 -25.57 2.78 11.85
C GLY A 133 -26.84 3.57 12.20
N ASP A 134 -26.93 3.96 13.47
CA ASP A 134 -28.02 4.78 14.02
C ASP A 134 -28.17 6.15 13.32
N ARG A 135 -27.08 6.63 12.71
CA ARG A 135 -26.99 7.90 11.97
C ARG A 135 -27.34 7.79 10.47
N SER A 136 -27.82 6.63 10.01
CA SER A 136 -28.17 6.34 8.60
C SER A 136 -29.23 7.26 7.97
N LYS A 137 -30.09 7.87 8.78
CA LYS A 137 -31.17 8.76 8.31
C LYS A 137 -30.70 10.19 7.96
N ARG A 138 -29.43 10.49 8.15
CA ARG A 138 -28.87 11.82 7.92
C ARG A 138 -28.55 12.03 6.45
N PRO A 139 -28.67 13.27 5.92
CA PRO A 139 -28.24 13.55 4.56
C PRO A 139 -26.72 13.44 4.42
N PHE A 140 -26.27 13.04 3.24
CA PHE A 140 -24.85 13.03 2.90
C PHE A 140 -24.36 14.44 2.63
N TYR A 141 -23.16 14.76 3.12
CA TYR A 141 -22.48 16.00 2.81
C TYR A 141 -21.86 15.91 1.41
N LEU A 142 -22.65 16.29 0.41
CA LEU A 142 -22.34 16.15 -1.01
C LEU A 142 -21.01 16.77 -1.47
N PRO A 143 -20.56 17.94 -0.96
CA PRO A 143 -19.29 18.53 -1.40
C PRO A 143 -18.09 17.63 -1.12
N LEU A 144 -18.01 17.07 0.09
CA LEU A 144 -16.91 16.18 0.46
C LEU A 144 -17.03 14.83 -0.26
N LEU A 145 -18.25 14.31 -0.40
CA LEU A 145 -18.50 13.06 -1.14
C LEU A 145 -18.03 13.16 -2.60
N HIS A 146 -18.33 14.27 -3.29
CA HIS A 146 -17.85 14.51 -4.66
C HIS A 146 -16.32 14.54 -4.73
N MET A 147 -15.68 15.23 -3.77
CA MET A 147 -14.22 15.32 -3.71
C MET A 147 -13.58 13.95 -3.50
N GLU A 148 -14.15 13.10 -2.63
CA GLU A 148 -13.64 11.75 -2.40
C GLU A 148 -13.75 10.86 -3.63
N VAL A 149 -14.90 10.85 -4.30
CA VAL A 149 -15.08 10.10 -5.53
C VAL A 149 -14.13 10.60 -6.62
N MET A 150 -13.99 11.92 -6.77
CA MET A 150 -13.05 12.52 -7.72
C MET A 150 -11.60 12.11 -7.39
N TRP A 151 -11.22 12.08 -6.12
CA TRP A 151 -9.90 11.66 -5.68
C TRP A 151 -9.61 10.21 -6.05
N VAL A 152 -10.57 9.31 -5.86
CA VAL A 152 -10.46 7.90 -6.28
C VAL A 152 -10.25 7.78 -7.79
N VAL A 153 -11.00 8.57 -8.58
CA VAL A 153 -10.85 8.59 -10.04
C VAL A 153 -9.46 9.10 -10.45
N ILE A 154 -8.97 10.17 -9.84
CA ILE A 154 -7.63 10.71 -10.09
C ILE A 154 -6.56 9.64 -9.79
N ASN A 155 -6.66 8.97 -8.63
CA ASN A 155 -5.73 7.91 -8.25
C ASN A 155 -5.79 6.71 -9.21
N ALA A 156 -6.99 6.32 -9.65
CA ALA A 156 -7.15 5.25 -10.63
C ALA A 156 -6.48 5.60 -11.98
N LEU A 157 -6.69 6.82 -12.47
CA LEU A 157 -6.09 7.30 -13.72
C LEU A 157 -4.57 7.44 -13.59
N ALA A 158 -4.07 7.95 -12.47
CA ALA A 158 -2.63 8.08 -12.21
C ALA A 158 -1.95 6.71 -12.20
N LEU A 159 -2.52 5.74 -11.48
CA LEU A 159 -2.05 4.36 -11.48
C LEU A 159 -2.09 3.76 -12.88
N TRP A 160 -3.19 3.94 -13.61
CA TRP A 160 -3.33 3.44 -14.98
C TRP A 160 -2.27 3.99 -15.93
N LEU A 161 -2.03 5.30 -15.92
CA LEU A 161 -0.99 5.94 -16.73
C LEU A 161 0.41 5.42 -16.37
N LEU A 162 0.68 5.26 -15.08
CA LEU A 162 2.01 4.88 -14.60
C LEU A 162 2.31 3.40 -14.87
N PHE A 163 1.32 2.52 -14.74
CA PHE A 163 1.43 1.12 -15.17
C PHE A 163 1.61 1.01 -16.69
N ASN A 164 0.89 1.81 -17.48
CA ASN A 164 1.05 1.83 -18.94
C ASN A 164 2.46 2.30 -19.36
N ALA A 165 3.01 3.31 -18.68
CA ALA A 165 4.38 3.78 -18.90
C ALA A 165 5.41 2.68 -18.61
N ILE A 166 5.29 1.97 -17.48
CA ILE A 166 6.19 0.85 -17.13
C ILE A 166 6.11 -0.26 -18.16
N ARG A 167 4.89 -0.63 -18.57
CA ARG A 167 4.68 -1.68 -19.56
C ARG A 167 5.38 -1.37 -20.88
N ARG A 168 5.27 -0.13 -21.38
CA ARG A 168 5.98 0.30 -22.59
C ARG A 168 7.51 0.19 -22.45
N THR A 169 8.05 0.54 -21.28
CA THR A 169 9.50 0.41 -21.04
C THR A 169 9.95 -1.05 -20.94
N ASP A 170 9.12 -1.93 -20.39
CA ASP A 170 9.41 -3.36 -20.30
C ASP A 170 9.39 -4.01 -21.69
N GLU A 171 8.39 -3.69 -22.51
CA GLU A 171 8.27 -4.18 -23.90
C GLU A 171 9.50 -3.75 -24.73
N ALA A 172 9.89 -2.46 -24.66
CA ALA A 172 11.08 -1.96 -25.35
C ALA A 172 12.40 -2.60 -24.85
N THR A 173 12.48 -2.93 -23.56
CA THR A 173 13.66 -3.61 -23.00
C THR A 173 13.71 -5.06 -23.45
N ARG A 174 12.55 -5.75 -23.49
CA ARG A 174 12.44 -7.12 -23.99
C ARG A 174 12.82 -7.23 -25.45
N GLU A 175 12.36 -6.30 -26.29
CA GLU A 175 12.75 -6.22 -27.70
C GLU A 175 14.26 -6.05 -27.87
N LYS A 176 14.89 -5.17 -27.08
CA LYS A 176 16.36 -5.01 -27.10
C LYS A 176 17.09 -6.28 -26.69
N ILE A 177 16.59 -7.01 -25.68
CA ILE A 177 17.19 -8.28 -25.24
C ILE A 177 17.05 -9.36 -26.33
N LEU A 178 15.88 -9.44 -26.98
CA LEU A 178 15.65 -10.36 -28.10
C LEU A 178 16.58 -10.04 -29.29
N ALA A 179 16.70 -8.76 -29.65
CA ALA A 179 17.62 -8.33 -30.70
C ALA A 179 19.09 -8.64 -30.36
N LEU A 180 19.52 -8.46 -29.10
CA LEU A 180 20.87 -8.84 -28.66
C LEU A 180 21.09 -10.35 -28.79
N THR A 181 20.08 -11.14 -28.43
CA THR A 181 20.10 -12.61 -28.51
C THR A 181 20.23 -13.10 -29.96
N GLU A 182 19.55 -12.44 -30.91
CA GLU A 182 19.65 -12.76 -32.34
C GLU A 182 21.01 -12.39 -32.95
N THR A 183 21.70 -11.38 -32.39
CA THR A 183 23.02 -10.93 -32.88
C THR A 183 24.22 -11.64 -32.24
N LEU A 184 24.02 -12.40 -31.17
CA LEU A 184 25.10 -13.08 -30.44
C LEU A 184 25.28 -14.51 -30.97
N PRO A 185 26.52 -14.95 -31.28
CA PRO A 185 26.80 -16.33 -31.64
C PRO A 185 26.47 -17.30 -30.48
N ASP A 186 25.98 -18.49 -30.83
CA ASP A 186 25.43 -19.49 -29.89
C ASP A 186 26.38 -19.86 -28.72
N ASP A 187 27.70 -19.71 -28.91
CA ASP A 187 28.71 -20.03 -27.91
C ASP A 187 28.70 -19.05 -26.71
N GLN A 188 28.41 -17.78 -26.95
CA GLN A 188 28.33 -16.75 -25.92
C GLN A 188 26.99 -16.79 -25.21
N LEU A 189 25.93 -17.13 -25.94
CA LEU A 189 24.59 -17.30 -25.41
C LEU A 189 24.52 -18.44 -24.38
N GLN A 190 25.20 -19.56 -24.66
CA GLN A 190 25.32 -20.66 -23.70
C GLN A 190 26.11 -20.27 -22.45
N LYS A 191 27.19 -19.49 -22.58
CA LYS A 191 27.96 -18.99 -21.42
C LYS A 191 27.14 -18.05 -20.54
N ILE A 192 26.41 -17.12 -21.16
CA ILE A 192 25.56 -16.16 -20.43
C ILE A 192 24.39 -16.90 -19.75
N THR A 193 23.76 -17.85 -20.44
CA THR A 193 22.68 -18.66 -19.86
C THR A 193 23.20 -19.50 -18.70
N ALA A 194 24.37 -20.12 -18.83
CA ALA A 194 25.00 -20.88 -17.76
C ALA A 194 25.35 -20.00 -16.54
N GLU A 195 25.83 -18.77 -16.76
CA GLU A 195 26.14 -17.85 -15.67
C GLU A 195 24.88 -17.28 -14.99
N ILE A 196 23.81 -17.02 -15.74
CA ILE A 196 22.51 -16.63 -15.18
C ILE A 196 21.94 -17.78 -14.35
N GLN A 197 22.00 -19.01 -14.86
CA GLN A 197 21.55 -20.21 -14.14
C GLN A 197 22.33 -20.39 -12.83
N HIS A 198 23.65 -20.24 -12.88
CA HIS A 198 24.53 -20.30 -11.70
C HIS A 198 24.15 -19.23 -10.66
N ARG A 199 23.93 -17.97 -11.08
CA ARG A 199 23.48 -16.91 -10.16
C ARG A 199 22.10 -17.17 -9.55
N ILE A 200 21.18 -17.75 -10.33
CA ILE A 200 19.84 -18.11 -9.85
C ILE A 200 19.97 -19.22 -8.79
N GLU A 201 20.81 -20.23 -9.02
CA GLU A 201 21.09 -21.31 -8.08
C GLU A 201 21.74 -20.81 -6.79
N GLU A 202 22.75 -19.92 -6.87
CA GLU A 202 23.34 -19.26 -5.70
C GLU A 202 22.30 -18.45 -4.91
N HIS A 203 21.46 -17.68 -5.59
CA HIS A 203 20.39 -16.92 -4.93
C HIS A 203 19.34 -17.83 -4.26
N HIS A 204 19.03 -18.98 -4.85
CA HIS A 204 18.12 -19.97 -4.27
C HIS A 204 18.75 -20.76 -3.11
N ALA A 205 20.06 -20.99 -3.12
CA ALA A 205 20.80 -21.61 -2.02
C ALA A 205 20.80 -20.71 -0.77
N HIS A 206 20.86 -19.39 -0.94
CA HIS A 206 20.77 -18.42 0.16
C HIS A 206 19.33 -18.09 0.61
N ALA A 207 18.32 -18.35 -0.22
CA ALA A 207 16.92 -18.02 0.07
C ALA A 207 16.13 -19.14 0.76
N LYS A 208 16.66 -20.36 0.84
CA LYS A 208 16.12 -21.40 1.73
C LYS A 208 16.67 -21.15 3.13
N PRO A 209 15.86 -20.76 4.14
CA PRO A 209 16.26 -21.06 5.51
C PRO A 209 16.35 -22.57 5.58
N ALA A 210 17.57 -23.11 5.64
CA ALA A 210 17.79 -24.50 5.99
C ALA A 210 17.30 -24.67 7.43
N ILE A 211 15.99 -24.88 7.59
CA ILE A 211 15.39 -25.36 8.82
C ILE A 211 16.09 -26.68 9.10
N GLY A 212 17.01 -26.68 10.07
CA GLY A 212 17.72 -27.86 10.55
C GLY A 212 19.24 -27.89 10.38
N ARG A 213 19.89 -26.87 9.83
CA ARG A 213 21.36 -26.76 9.89
C ARG A 213 21.80 -25.31 10.13
N GLY A 214 21.41 -24.79 11.29
CA GLY A 214 22.28 -23.82 11.93
C GLY A 214 23.64 -24.48 12.15
N SER A 215 24.72 -23.70 12.06
CA SER A 215 26.00 -24.06 12.65
C SER A 215 25.78 -24.18 14.15
N ASP A 216 25.20 -25.31 14.57
CA ASP A 216 25.15 -25.74 15.94
C ASP A 216 26.61 -25.77 16.36
N ARG A 217 27.01 -24.79 17.17
CA ARG A 217 28.32 -24.71 17.81
C ARG A 217 28.40 -25.84 18.84
N ARG A 218 28.26 -27.08 18.38
CA ARG A 218 28.74 -28.24 19.10
C ARG A 218 30.24 -28.22 18.91
N HIS A 219 30.91 -27.70 19.92
CA HIS A 219 32.31 -28.00 20.19
C HIS A 219 32.46 -29.53 20.21
N GLY A 220 32.69 -30.11 19.04
CA GLY A 220 33.23 -31.46 18.93
C GLY A 220 34.63 -31.43 19.50
N ASN A 221 34.86 -32.24 20.54
CA ASN A 221 36.16 -32.58 21.10
C ASN A 221 37.19 -31.43 21.17
N SER A 222 36.94 -30.47 22.05
CA SER A 222 38.07 -29.76 22.66
C SER A 222 38.82 -30.75 23.57
N SER A 223 40.11 -30.99 23.31
CA SER A 223 41.00 -31.86 24.11
C SER A 223 41.23 -31.38 25.56
N ILE A 224 40.53 -30.32 25.98
CA ILE A 224 40.70 -29.61 27.24
C ILE A 224 39.53 -29.89 28.22
N TYR A 225 38.44 -30.52 27.76
CA TYR A 225 37.30 -30.80 28.63
C TYR A 225 37.45 -32.18 29.32
N ARG A 226 37.62 -32.17 30.64
CA ARG A 226 37.90 -33.35 31.48
C ARG A 226 36.81 -33.50 32.55
N GLY A 227 35.56 -33.60 32.10
CA GLY A 227 34.39 -33.78 32.98
C GLY A 227 33.51 -34.93 32.48
N ASP A 228 32.97 -35.71 33.42
CA ASP A 228 32.18 -36.91 33.12
C ASP A 228 30.95 -36.59 32.26
N GLU A 229 30.85 -37.28 31.13
CA GLU A 229 29.76 -37.19 30.17
C GLU A 229 28.50 -37.83 30.77
N ARG A 230 27.76 -37.06 31.58
CA ARG A 230 26.49 -37.47 32.16
C ARG A 230 25.38 -37.41 31.11
N ARG A 231 25.35 -38.39 30.21
CA ARG A 231 24.13 -38.80 29.48
C ARG A 231 24.27 -40.23 28.93
N SER A 232 24.43 -41.18 29.85
CA SER A 232 23.92 -42.53 29.67
C SER A 232 22.39 -42.48 29.78
N GLY A 233 21.71 -42.60 28.64
CA GLY A 233 20.26 -42.62 28.55
C GLY A 233 19.86 -43.16 27.20
N GLY A 234 19.92 -44.49 27.06
CA GLY A 234 19.49 -45.19 25.87
C GLY A 234 18.01 -44.90 25.57
N ASP A 235 17.74 -44.61 24.30
CA ASP A 235 16.41 -44.38 23.76
C ASP A 235 15.58 -45.65 23.96
N ARG A 236 14.49 -45.57 24.74
CA ARG A 236 13.63 -46.70 25.10
C ARG A 236 12.49 -46.93 24.09
N ARG A 237 12.71 -46.62 22.81
CA ARG A 237 11.69 -46.79 21.76
C ARG A 237 11.94 -47.93 20.79
N ASP A 238 12.98 -48.72 21.00
CA ASP A 238 13.23 -49.95 20.26
C ASP A 238 13.28 -51.14 21.24
N ARG A 239 12.13 -51.50 21.81
CA ARG A 239 11.85 -52.86 22.33
C ARG A 239 10.36 -53.17 22.14
N ASP A 240 10.14 -54.11 21.23
CA ASP A 240 8.96 -54.96 20.98
C ASP A 240 7.61 -54.30 20.66
#